data_AF-A0A661XPA0-F1
#
_entry.id   AF-A0A661XPA0-F1
#
_cell.length_a   1.000
_cell.length_b   1.000
_cell.length_c   1.000
_cell.angle_alpha   90.00
_cell.angle_beta   90.00
_cell.angle_gamma   90.00
#
_symmetry.space_group_name_H-M   'P 1'
#
loop_
_entity.id
_entity.type
_entity.pdbx_description
1 polymer ?
#
loop_
_entity_poly.entity_id
_entity_poly.type
_entity_poly.pdbx_seq_one_letter_code
_entity_poly.pdbx_strand_id
1 'polypeptide(L)' 'MKVSDELIDRLANLAKIEFDVKARNEIKNDMNKMLEFVDKLNEINTQGVDPLIFMSEEINVLREDIAK' A
#
# COMPACT_ATOMS: atom_id res chain seq x y z
N MET A 1 7.00 -13.62 1.20
CA MET A 1 5.87 -13.76 2.16
C MET A 1 4.78 -14.61 1.51
N LYS A 2 3.97 -15.44 2.21
CA LYS A 2 2.88 -16.21 1.57
C LYS A 2 1.53 -15.54 1.82
N VAL A 3 0.77 -15.23 0.76
CA VAL A 3 -0.60 -14.71 0.88
C VAL A 3 -1.57 -15.84 1.18
N SER A 4 -2.21 -15.80 2.36
CA SER A 4 -3.30 -16.71 2.75
C SER A 4 -4.68 -16.13 2.42
N ASP A 5 -5.70 -16.98 2.35
CA ASP A 5 -7.07 -16.54 2.08
C ASP A 5 -7.62 -15.64 3.20
N GLU A 6 -7.27 -15.94 4.46
CA GLU A 6 -7.61 -15.10 5.61
C GLU A 6 -7.01 -13.68 5.52
N LEU A 7 -5.82 -13.55 4.94
CA LEU A 7 -5.16 -12.26 4.76
C LEU A 7 -5.87 -11.44 3.68
N ILE A 8 -6.32 -12.07 2.60
CA ILE A 8 -7.14 -11.42 1.58
C ILE A 8 -8.48 -10.97 2.16
N ASP A 9 -9.15 -11.81 2.94
CA ASP A 9 -10.42 -11.46 3.58
C ASP A 9 -10.27 -10.27 4.54
N ARG A 10 -9.17 -10.22 5.29
CA ARG A 10 -8.86 -9.05 6.15
C ARG A 10 -8.62 -7.78 5.34
N LEU A 11 -7.85 -7.87 4.25
CA LEU A 11 -7.57 -6.72 3.39
C LEU A 11 -8.81 -6.21 2.66
N ALA A 12 -9.65 -7.12 2.16
CA ALA A 12 -10.93 -6.80 1.54
C ALA A 12 -11.84 -6.02 2.50
N ASN A 13 -11.92 -6.45 3.76
CA ASN A 13 -12.71 -5.78 4.80
C ASN A 13 -12.16 -4.40 5.19
N LEU A 14 -10.84 -4.23 5.18
CA LEU A 14 -10.19 -2.93 5.43
C LEU A 14 -10.43 -1.95 4.27
N ALA A 15 -10.31 -2.43 3.04
CA ALA A 15 -10.51 -1.64 1.83
C ALA A 15 -12.00 -1.45 1.46
N LYS A 16 -12.93 -2.13 2.16
CA LYS A 16 -14.37 -2.14 1.86
C LYS A 16 -14.69 -2.64 0.45
N ILE A 17 -14.02 -3.72 0.04
CA ILE A 17 -14.21 -4.37 -1.26
C ILE A 17 -14.76 -5.78 -1.05
N GLU A 18 -15.71 -6.19 -1.88
CA GLU A 18 -16.25 -7.55 -1.90
C GLU A 18 -15.74 -8.30 -3.14
N PHE A 19 -15.35 -9.56 -2.97
CA PHE A 19 -14.82 -10.40 -4.05
C PHE A 19 -15.68 -11.65 -4.23
N ASP A 20 -15.98 -11.99 -5.47
CA ASP A 20 -16.53 -13.30 -5.80
C ASP A 20 -15.45 -14.40 -5.73
N VAL A 21 -15.87 -15.67 -5.82
CA VAL A 21 -14.98 -16.83 -5.65
C VAL A 21 -13.92 -16.91 -6.76
N LYS A 22 -14.19 -16.44 -7.98
CA LYS A 22 -13.22 -16.44 -9.08
C LYS A 22 -12.22 -15.31 -8.92
N ALA A 23 -12.72 -14.09 -8.71
CA ALA A 23 -11.92 -12.88 -8.51
C ALA A 23 -10.97 -13.03 -7.31
N ARG A 24 -11.41 -13.72 -6.25
CA ARG A 24 -10.56 -14.01 -5.07
C ARG A 24 -9.30 -14.81 -5.43
N ASN A 25 -9.43 -15.85 -6.26
CA ASN A 25 -8.29 -16.68 -6.65
C ASN A 25 -7.33 -15.92 -7.58
N GLU A 26 -7.86 -15.09 -8.47
CA GLU A 26 -7.06 -14.23 -9.35
C GLU A 26 -6.25 -13.21 -8.55
N ILE A 27 -6.91 -12.48 -7.63
CA ILE A 27 -6.27 -11.49 -6.76
C ILE A 27 -5.21 -12.11 -5.88
N LYS A 28 -5.43 -13.34 -5.37
CA LYS A 28 -4.41 -14.04 -4.59
C LYS A 28 -3.13 -14.26 -5.38
N ASN A 29 -3.25 -14.70 -6.62
CA ASN A 29 -2.09 -14.90 -7.48
C ASN A 29 -1.40 -13.57 -7.81
N ASP A 30 -2.17 -12.52 -8.09
CA ASP A 30 -1.63 -11.22 -8.47
C ASP A 30 -0.96 -10.52 -7.29
N MET A 31 -1.52 -10.59 -6.08
CA MET A 31 -0.88 -10.09 -4.86
C MET A 31 0.45 -10.79 -4.57
N ASN A 32 0.54 -12.11 -4.77
CA ASN A 32 1.82 -12.82 -4.60
C ASN A 32 2.89 -12.29 -5.58
N LYS A 33 2.53 -12.11 -6.86
CA LYS A 33 3.46 -11.54 -7.86
C LYS A 33 3.88 -10.10 -7.51
N MET A 34 2.93 -9.26 -7.06
CA MET A 34 3.23 -7.89 -6.65
C MET A 34 4.18 -7.85 -5.46
N LEU A 35 3.99 -8.72 -4.46
CA LEU A 35 4.88 -8.82 -3.31
C LEU A 35 6.28 -9.29 -3.71
N GLU A 36 6.39 -10.29 -4.60
CA GLU A 36 7.68 -10.73 -5.15
C GLU A 36 8.41 -9.60 -5.89
N PHE A 37 7.66 -8.75 -6.60
CA PHE A 37 8.23 -7.58 -7.27
C PHE A 37 8.71 -6.53 -6.26
N VAL A 38 7.92 -6.23 -5.22
CA VAL A 38 8.29 -5.28 -4.16
C VAL A 38 9.47 -5.80 -3.34
N ASP A 39 9.61 -7.12 -3.15
CA ASP A 39 10.72 -7.74 -2.44
C ASP A 39 12.09 -7.41 -3.09
N LYS A 40 12.12 -7.03 -4.39
CA LYS A 40 13.33 -6.53 -5.05
C LYS A 40 13.89 -5.24 -4.44
N LEU A 41 13.04 -4.41 -3.83
CA LEU A 41 13.49 -3.20 -3.15
C LEU A 41 14.37 -3.52 -1.92
N ASN A 42 14.22 -4.70 -1.32
CA ASN A 42 15.03 -5.13 -0.18
C ASN A 42 16.49 -5.43 -0.55
N GLU A 43 16.81 -5.56 -1.85
CA GLU A 43 18.19 -5.76 -2.32
C GLU A 43 19.04 -4.48 -2.17
N ILE A 44 18.40 -3.32 -1.97
CA ILE A 44 19.04 -2.02 -1.84
C ILE A 44 19.19 -1.67 -0.35
N ASN A 45 20.40 -1.34 0.08
CA ASN A 45 20.65 -0.89 1.45
C ASN A 45 20.21 0.57 1.63
N THR A 46 19.21 0.79 2.47
CA THR A 46 18.69 2.12 2.84
C THR A 46 19.07 2.55 4.26
N GLN A 47 20.03 1.87 4.90
CA GLN A 47 20.46 2.20 6.26
C GLN A 47 21.03 3.62 6.33
N GLY A 48 20.43 4.46 7.19
CA GLY A 48 20.83 5.85 7.39
C GLY A 48 20.28 6.83 6.34
N VAL A 49 19.38 6.38 5.45
CA VAL A 49 18.67 7.26 4.50
C VAL A 49 17.30 7.62 5.09
N ASP A 50 17.07 8.92 5.30
CA ASP A 50 15.78 9.40 5.79
C ASP A 50 14.67 9.23 4.73
N PRO A 51 13.45 8.80 5.12
CA PRO A 51 12.34 8.67 4.18
C PRO A 51 11.93 10.03 3.59
N LEU A 52 11.68 10.05 2.28
CA LEU A 52 11.14 11.22 1.62
C LEU A 52 9.63 11.34 1.90
N ILE A 53 9.23 12.39 2.62
CA ILE A 53 7.82 12.61 3.02
C ILE A 53 7.09 13.46 1.97
N PHE A 54 7.70 14.57 1.55
CA PHE A 54 7.16 15.48 0.55
C PHE A 54 8.27 15.79 -0.46
N MET A 55 7.91 15.88 -1.74
CA MET A 55 8.83 16.38 -2.77
C MET A 55 8.94 17.91 -2.75
N SER A 56 7.94 18.58 -2.16
CA SER A 56 7.91 20.03 -2.02
C SER A 56 8.52 20.48 -0.70
N GLU A 57 9.08 21.69 -0.71
CA GLU A 57 9.65 22.36 0.47
C GLU A 57 8.62 23.22 1.21
N GLU A 58 7.33 23.03 0.92
CA GLU A 58 6.28 23.85 1.52
C GLU A 58 6.08 23.50 3.00
N ILE A 59 6.19 24.51 3.85
CA ILE A 59 6.06 24.39 5.30
C ILE A 59 4.92 25.31 5.74
N ASN A 60 4.00 24.77 6.55
CA ASN A 60 2.89 25.53 7.16
C ASN A 60 1.97 26.24 6.15
N VAL A 61 1.47 25.49 5.15
CA VAL A 61 0.44 26.00 4.23
C VAL A 61 -0.91 26.05 4.97
N LEU A 62 -1.19 27.20 5.58
CA LEU A 62 -2.40 27.44 6.35
C LEU A 62 -3.51 28.01 5.46
N ARG A 63 -4.76 27.64 5.77
CA ARG A 63 -5.96 28.23 5.18
C ARG A 63 -6.35 29.48 5.96
N GLU A 64 -6.70 30.56 5.26
CA GLU A 64 -7.32 31.75 5.84
C GLU A 64 -8.59 31.42 6.65
N ASP A 65 -8.75 32.03 7.81
CA ASP A 65 -9.91 31.78 8.69
C ASP A 65 -11.13 32.63 8.29
N ILE A 66 -11.62 32.40 7.08
CA ILE A 66 -12.80 33.07 6.52
C ILE A 66 -13.89 32.02 6.29
N ALA A 67 -15.11 32.30 6.73
CA ALA A 67 -16.28 31.47 6.45
C ALA A 67 -16.68 31.61 4.98
N LYS A 68 -17.00 30.48 4.34
CA LYS A 68 -17.52 30.45 2.98
C LYS A 68 -18.99 30.86 2.91
#